data_AF-A0ABF7PY57-F1
#
_entry.id   AF-A0ABF7PY57-F1
#
_cell.length_a   1.000
_cell.length_b   1.000
_cell.length_c   1.000
_cell.angle_alpha   90.00
_cell.angle_beta   90.00
_cell.angle_gamma   90.00
#
_symmetry.space_group_name_H-M   'P 1'
#
loop_
_entity.id
_entity.type
_entity.pdbx_description
1 polymer ?
#
loop_
_entity_poly.entity_id
_entity_poly.type
_entity_poly.pdbx_seq_one_letter_code
_entity_poly.pdbx_strand_id
1 'polypeptide(L)'
;MGPVDRIWEFLQRLSPLTRSCLLSELERLELSGVDMPGSADIQARLRAEIRKDGVGGHRTANPSRYFFMPVEQLLIDGSPEHANEGRIARGSLTPIWEWISRDLLPTMARDYNAQMRDLIAADKQREIRQVASAFQTKVTKSLEGTLARADGIEQVRSKLKAYTASPSVFDDVVKLMKALRARDELAKFADSLPDRIAEFDDPQVKKMALLLDGLRKKEPEAVPFALTLVAKRLKEPWQVMRLATKAARTKNVADVVAAPYAMTIPMVLDQLEDKRLALRMALKNNRVVTAKEILTSIYEIEYAIQVRIDRIEESDWGARLEAIMTSTDRMVQAEIKRFPDEVGHVLGSNRLRGHRSLSGRLTYLAWKGRDAIKTALRSTTG
;
A
#
# COMPACT_ATOMS: atom_id res chain seq x y z
N MET A 1 34.11 7.40 23.33
CA MET A 1 33.06 6.41 23.05
C MET A 1 31.87 7.12 22.41
N GLY A 2 31.57 6.81 21.15
CA GLY A 2 30.55 7.52 20.38
C GLY A 2 29.12 7.29 20.92
N PRO A 3 28.16 8.17 20.63
CA PRO A 3 26.75 7.96 20.99
C PRO A 3 26.18 6.64 20.45
N VAL A 4 26.54 6.26 19.23
CA VAL A 4 26.10 5.00 18.59
C VAL A 4 26.62 3.76 19.32
N ASP A 5 27.84 3.79 19.86
CA ASP A 5 28.42 2.65 20.56
C ASP A 5 27.74 2.40 21.91
N ARG A 6 27.36 3.47 22.63
CA ARG A 6 26.57 3.36 23.86
C ARG A 6 25.18 2.80 23.60
N ILE A 7 24.53 3.22 22.52
CA ILE A 7 23.23 2.65 22.11
C ILE A 7 23.41 1.17 21.76
N TRP A 8 24.46 0.82 21.02
CA TRP A 8 24.72 -0.58 20.64
C TRP A 8 24.92 -1.50 21.84
N GLU A 9 25.68 -1.10 22.87
CA GLU A 9 25.84 -1.86 24.11
C GLU A 9 24.50 -2.08 24.84
N PHE A 10 23.62 -1.07 24.83
CA PHE A 10 22.28 -1.23 25.39
C PHE A 10 21.46 -2.22 24.56
N LEU A 11 21.50 -2.12 23.23
CA LEU A 11 20.75 -3.02 22.33
C LEU A 11 21.18 -4.48 22.49
N GLN A 12 22.46 -4.76 22.77
CA GLN A 12 22.95 -6.11 23.03
C GLN A 12 22.38 -6.74 24.32
N ARG A 13 21.88 -5.93 25.26
CA ARG A 13 21.21 -6.41 26.48
C ARG A 13 19.74 -6.75 26.25
N LEU A 14 19.17 -6.37 25.10
CA LEU A 14 17.79 -6.65 24.76
C LEU A 14 17.62 -8.09 24.26
N SER A 15 16.40 -8.62 24.39
CA SER A 15 16.09 -9.95 23.84
C SER A 15 16.26 -9.95 22.30
N PRO A 16 16.59 -11.11 21.67
CA PRO A 16 16.63 -11.23 20.22
C PRO A 16 15.34 -10.76 19.54
N LEU A 17 14.18 -11.03 20.14
CA LEU A 17 12.88 -10.57 19.65
C LEU A 17 12.80 -9.03 19.65
N THR A 18 13.16 -8.41 20.77
CA THR A 18 13.12 -6.94 20.90
C THR A 18 14.03 -6.27 19.86
N ARG A 19 15.20 -6.86 19.56
CA ARG A 19 16.10 -6.39 18.51
C ARG A 19 15.50 -6.52 17.11
N SER A 20 14.82 -7.63 16.81
CA SER A 20 14.14 -7.85 15.53
C SER A 20 12.94 -6.90 15.33
N CYS A 21 12.13 -6.71 16.39
CA CYS A 21 11.03 -5.75 16.38
C CYS A 21 11.56 -4.32 16.22
N LEU A 22 12.64 -3.96 16.93
CA LEU A 22 13.28 -2.66 16.78
C LEU A 22 13.80 -2.44 15.35
N LEU A 23 14.47 -3.42 14.75
CA LEU A 23 14.91 -3.31 13.36
C LEU A 23 13.72 -3.05 12.42
N SER A 24 12.64 -3.83 12.57
CA SER A 24 11.43 -3.69 11.76
C SER A 24 10.79 -2.31 11.94
N GLU A 25 10.75 -1.78 13.16
CA GLU A 25 10.23 -0.43 13.44
C GLU A 25 11.12 0.67 12.88
N LEU A 26 12.45 0.55 12.99
CA LEU A 26 13.38 1.51 12.42
C LEU A 26 13.25 1.56 10.90
N GLU A 27 13.14 0.41 10.24
CA GLU A 27 12.93 0.31 8.79
C GLU A 27 11.57 0.88 8.39
N ARG A 28 10.50 0.58 9.15
CA ARG A 28 9.17 1.15 8.92
C ARG A 28 9.15 2.67 9.08
N LEU A 29 9.80 3.21 10.11
CA LEU A 29 9.85 4.65 10.36
C LEU A 29 10.65 5.37 9.27
N GLU A 30 11.76 4.80 8.82
CA GLU A 30 12.51 5.30 7.68
C GLU A 30 11.65 5.30 6.41
N LEU A 31 10.95 4.20 6.13
CA LEU A 31 10.00 4.11 5.02
C LEU A 31 8.84 5.08 5.17
N SER A 32 8.42 5.42 6.39
CA SER A 32 7.39 6.43 6.69
C SER A 32 7.93 7.86 6.65
N GLY A 33 9.22 8.04 6.34
CA GLY A 33 9.85 9.35 6.19
C GLY A 33 10.21 10.02 7.52
N VAL A 34 10.07 9.32 8.65
CA VAL A 34 10.48 9.79 9.96
C VAL A 34 12.00 9.71 10.04
N ASP A 35 12.65 10.86 10.23
CA ASP A 35 14.11 10.92 10.31
C ASP A 35 14.58 10.61 11.74
N MET A 36 15.49 9.64 11.86
CA MET A 36 16.14 9.30 13.11
C MET A 36 17.66 9.31 12.90
N PRO A 37 18.36 10.37 13.36
CA PRO A 37 19.81 10.47 13.25
C PRO A 37 20.51 9.23 13.85
N GLY A 38 21.48 8.66 13.11
CA GLY A 38 22.24 7.47 13.55
C GLY A 38 21.50 6.14 13.44
N SER A 39 20.23 6.13 12.98
CA SER A 39 19.47 4.87 12.82
C SER A 39 20.05 3.96 11.74
N ALA A 40 20.64 4.48 10.68
CA ALA A 40 21.24 3.69 9.60
C ALA A 40 22.36 2.76 10.11
N ASP A 41 23.25 3.28 10.97
CA ASP A 41 24.33 2.49 11.57
C ASP A 41 23.78 1.42 12.50
N ILE A 42 22.76 1.76 13.30
CA ILE A 42 22.07 0.82 14.19
C ILE A 42 21.38 -0.29 13.39
N GLN A 43 20.63 0.06 12.34
CA GLN A 43 20.00 -0.91 11.46
C GLN A 43 21.03 -1.84 10.81
N ALA A 44 22.16 -1.30 10.33
CA ALA A 44 23.22 -2.10 9.71
C ALA A 44 23.82 -3.11 10.71
N ARG A 45 24.08 -2.69 11.95
CA ARG A 45 24.57 -3.56 13.02
C ARG A 45 23.53 -4.61 13.42
N LEU A 46 22.25 -4.22 13.61
CA LEU A 46 21.14 -5.14 13.90
C LEU A 46 20.97 -6.19 12.78
N ARG A 47 20.99 -5.78 11.51
CA ARG A 47 20.94 -6.70 10.36
C ARG A 47 22.12 -7.67 10.36
N ALA A 48 23.33 -7.20 10.67
CA ALA A 48 24.51 -8.05 10.72
C ALA A 48 24.41 -9.09 11.84
N GLU A 49 23.89 -8.71 13.00
CA GLU A 49 23.69 -9.60 14.14
C GLU A 49 22.60 -10.64 13.90
N ILE A 50 21.43 -10.24 13.40
CA ILE A 50 20.35 -11.16 13.03
C ILE A 50 20.81 -12.13 11.94
N ARG A 51 21.65 -11.68 11.00
CA ARG A 51 22.28 -12.57 10.01
C ARG A 51 23.28 -13.53 10.64
N LYS A 52 24.00 -13.14 11.70
CA LYS A 52 24.95 -14.00 12.43
C LYS A 52 24.25 -15.12 13.18
N ASP A 53 23.10 -14.83 13.81
CA ASP A 53 22.23 -15.84 14.42
C ASP A 53 21.57 -16.77 13.38
N GLY A 54 21.57 -16.37 12.11
CA GLY A 54 20.99 -17.08 10.97
C GLY A 54 22.00 -17.61 9.95
N VAL A 55 23.30 -17.72 10.26
CA VAL A 55 24.30 -18.17 9.27
C VAL A 55 24.08 -19.64 8.90
N GLY A 56 23.61 -19.87 7.67
CA GLY A 56 24.02 -21.05 6.91
C GLY A 56 22.96 -21.81 6.11
N GLY A 57 21.68 -21.42 6.10
CA GLY A 57 20.66 -22.22 5.40
C GLY A 57 19.61 -21.38 4.69
N HIS A 58 19.76 -21.21 3.37
CA HIS A 58 18.70 -20.88 2.42
C HIS A 58 17.83 -19.64 2.75
N ARG A 59 18.06 -18.52 2.05
CA ARG A 59 17.03 -17.49 1.82
C ARG A 59 15.69 -18.08 1.29
N THR A 60 15.72 -19.32 0.80
CA THR A 60 14.60 -20.14 0.32
C THR A 60 13.84 -20.91 1.42
N ALA A 61 14.38 -21.04 2.65
CA ALA A 61 13.87 -21.93 3.70
C ALA A 61 13.00 -21.27 4.78
N ASN A 62 12.50 -20.05 4.57
CA ASN A 62 11.67 -19.36 5.56
C ASN A 62 10.19 -19.80 5.45
N PRO A 63 9.63 -20.57 6.41
CA PRO A 63 8.24 -21.04 6.35
C PRO A 63 7.21 -19.92 6.32
N SER A 64 7.52 -18.75 6.89
CA SER A 64 6.58 -17.61 6.90
C SER A 64 6.31 -17.07 5.49
N ARG A 65 7.27 -17.19 4.57
CA ARG A 65 7.09 -16.76 3.17
C ARG A 65 5.97 -17.54 2.47
N TYR A 66 5.90 -18.85 2.69
CA TYR A 66 4.85 -19.69 2.14
C TYR A 66 3.51 -19.44 2.81
N PHE A 67 3.50 -19.09 4.10
CA PHE A 67 2.30 -18.67 4.80
C PHE A 67 1.71 -17.38 4.20
N PHE A 68 2.54 -16.37 3.92
CA PHE A 68 2.09 -15.09 3.34
C PHE A 68 1.99 -15.06 1.81
N MET A 69 2.37 -16.14 1.12
CA MET A 69 2.36 -16.21 -0.35
C MET A 69 1.02 -15.77 -0.97
N PRO A 70 -0.18 -16.15 -0.46
CA PRO A 70 -1.44 -15.72 -1.07
C PRO A 70 -1.68 -14.21 -1.04
N VAL A 71 -1.03 -13.49 -0.12
CA VAL A 71 -1.19 -12.04 0.03
C VAL A 71 0.00 -11.25 -0.53
N GLU A 72 0.99 -11.91 -1.13
CA GLU A 72 2.22 -11.25 -1.63
C GLU A 72 1.90 -10.14 -2.63
N GLN A 73 0.91 -10.37 -3.50
CA GLN A 73 0.43 -9.38 -4.46
C GLN A 73 -0.38 -8.24 -3.83
N LEU A 74 -0.70 -8.29 -2.54
CA LEU A 74 -1.44 -7.24 -1.82
C LEU A 74 -0.51 -6.36 -0.96
N LEU A 75 0.78 -6.72 -0.90
CA LEU A 75 1.76 -6.03 -0.06
C LEU A 75 2.19 -4.68 -0.65
N ILE A 76 2.42 -3.72 0.23
CA ILE A 76 2.98 -2.39 -0.06
C ILE A 76 4.14 -2.10 0.90
N ASP A 77 5.10 -1.29 0.49
CA ASP A 77 6.29 -1.06 1.33
C ASP A 77 6.06 0.00 2.42
N GLY A 78 5.19 0.99 2.17
CA GLY A 78 4.85 2.03 3.14
C GLY A 78 3.78 1.63 4.15
N SER A 79 3.79 2.27 5.32
CA SER A 79 2.64 2.27 6.23
C SER A 79 1.62 3.29 5.74
N PRO A 80 0.35 2.90 5.52
CA PRO A 80 -0.70 3.83 5.13
C PRO A 80 -0.88 4.92 6.19
N GLU A 81 -0.94 6.19 5.78
CA GLU A 81 -1.26 7.30 6.69
C GLU A 81 -2.75 7.33 7.06
N HIS A 82 -3.58 6.70 6.22
CA HIS A 82 -5.02 6.63 6.36
C HIS A 82 -5.52 5.17 6.34
N ALA A 83 -6.71 4.97 6.90
CA ALA A 83 -7.42 3.70 6.78
C ALA A 83 -7.64 3.37 5.29
N ASN A 84 -7.31 2.15 4.90
CA ASN A 84 -7.48 1.62 3.56
C ASN A 84 -7.95 0.17 3.66
N GLU A 85 -8.61 -0.34 2.62
CA GLU A 85 -9.32 -1.63 2.70
C GLU A 85 -8.64 -2.75 1.92
N GLY A 86 -7.72 -2.44 0.99
CA GLY A 86 -7.19 -3.42 0.02
C GLY A 86 -5.68 -3.68 0.09
N ARG A 87 -4.93 -2.95 0.92
CA ARG A 87 -3.47 -3.00 0.96
C ARG A 87 -2.99 -3.44 2.34
N ILE A 88 -1.92 -4.25 2.36
CA ILE A 88 -1.29 -4.74 3.60
C ILE A 88 0.14 -4.20 3.63
N ALA A 89 0.54 -3.54 4.72
CA ALA A 89 1.92 -3.07 4.84
C ALA A 89 2.89 -4.26 5.00
N ARG A 90 3.96 -4.28 4.21
CA ARG A 90 5.00 -5.32 4.28
C ARG A 90 5.67 -5.32 5.65
N GLY A 91 5.83 -4.15 6.25
CA GLY A 91 6.35 -3.99 7.61
C GLY A 91 5.48 -4.68 8.68
N SER A 92 4.20 -4.95 8.41
CA SER A 92 3.30 -5.63 9.35
C SER A 92 3.50 -7.15 9.37
N LEU A 93 4.14 -7.74 8.34
CA LEU A 93 4.23 -9.21 8.24
C LEU A 93 5.05 -9.84 9.37
N THR A 94 6.18 -9.25 9.73
CA THR A 94 7.04 -9.77 10.79
C THR A 94 6.35 -9.73 12.16
N PRO A 95 5.78 -8.59 12.62
CA PRO A 95 5.00 -8.55 13.85
C PRO A 95 3.84 -9.54 13.87
N ILE A 96 3.10 -9.66 12.75
CA ILE A 96 1.97 -10.58 12.65
C ILE A 96 2.44 -12.04 12.76
N TRP A 97 3.54 -12.39 12.10
CA TRP A 97 4.09 -13.74 12.15
C TRP A 97 4.56 -14.14 13.54
N GLU A 98 5.28 -13.25 14.23
CA GLU A 98 5.74 -13.48 15.60
C GLU A 98 4.56 -13.66 16.55
N TRP A 99 3.54 -12.81 16.43
CA TRP A 99 2.33 -12.92 17.23
C TRP A 99 1.57 -14.23 16.95
N ILE A 100 1.41 -14.64 15.68
CA ILE A 100 0.81 -15.94 15.35
C ILE A 100 1.59 -17.09 16.01
N SER A 101 2.92 -17.02 15.93
CA SER A 101 3.82 -18.09 16.36
C SER A 101 3.99 -18.20 17.88
N ARG A 102 3.72 -17.13 18.62
CA ARG A 102 3.93 -17.07 20.08
C ARG A 102 2.65 -17.02 20.88
N ASP A 103 1.61 -16.38 20.34
CA ASP A 103 0.40 -16.05 21.08
C ASP A 103 -0.86 -16.70 20.52
N LEU A 104 -1.03 -16.72 19.20
CA LEU A 104 -2.29 -17.19 18.60
C LEU A 104 -2.34 -18.72 18.54
N LEU A 105 -1.35 -19.35 17.90
CA LEU A 105 -1.30 -20.81 17.69
C LEU A 105 0.12 -21.36 17.89
N PRO A 106 0.73 -21.22 19.08
CA PRO A 106 2.16 -21.48 19.27
C PRO A 106 2.59 -22.93 19.00
N THR A 107 1.76 -23.91 19.38
CA THR A 107 2.03 -25.33 19.11
C THR A 107 1.94 -25.63 17.62
N MET A 108 0.83 -25.25 16.97
CA MET A 108 0.64 -25.49 15.54
C MET A 108 1.65 -24.72 14.67
N ALA A 109 2.05 -23.52 15.07
CA ALA A 109 3.09 -22.75 14.37
C ALA A 109 4.46 -23.43 14.48
N ARG A 110 4.79 -24.02 15.63
CA ARG A 110 6.02 -24.81 15.80
C ARG A 110 6.01 -26.04 14.89
N ASP A 111 4.91 -26.78 14.87
CA ASP A 111 4.76 -27.98 14.02
C ASP A 111 4.84 -27.61 12.54
N TYR A 112 4.15 -26.53 12.13
CA TYR A 112 4.24 -25.97 10.78
C TYR A 112 5.69 -25.61 10.42
N ASN A 113 6.39 -24.90 11.29
CA ASN A 113 7.78 -24.50 11.04
C ASN A 113 8.72 -25.69 10.89
N ALA A 114 8.57 -26.72 11.73
CA ALA A 114 9.37 -27.94 11.63
C ALA A 114 9.10 -28.68 10.31
N GLN A 115 7.83 -28.95 10.01
CA GLN A 115 7.43 -29.65 8.80
C GLN A 115 7.86 -28.91 7.52
N MET A 116 7.68 -27.59 7.48
CA MET A 116 8.05 -26.79 6.31
C MET A 116 9.55 -26.78 6.06
N ARG A 117 10.39 -26.77 7.10
CA ARG A 117 11.86 -26.82 6.92
C ARG A 117 12.28 -28.09 6.19
N ASP A 118 11.73 -29.23 6.59
CA ASP A 118 12.03 -30.52 5.96
C ASP A 118 11.53 -30.57 4.52
N LEU A 119 10.29 -30.10 4.28
CA LEU A 119 9.70 -30.08 2.95
C LEU A 119 10.42 -29.13 1.98
N ILE A 120 10.89 -27.99 2.46
CA ILE A 120 11.65 -27.03 1.66
C ILE A 120 13.03 -27.59 1.33
N ALA A 121 13.72 -28.21 2.31
CA ALA A 121 15.01 -28.85 2.07
C ALA A 121 14.91 -29.99 1.03
N ALA A 122 13.77 -30.68 1.00
CA ALA A 122 13.48 -31.75 0.05
C ALA A 122 12.82 -31.28 -1.28
N ASP A 123 12.62 -29.96 -1.48
CA ASP A 123 11.98 -29.35 -2.66
C ASP A 123 10.59 -29.93 -3.02
N LYS A 124 9.79 -30.29 -2.01
CA LYS A 124 8.48 -30.93 -2.19
C LYS A 124 7.37 -29.91 -2.42
N GLN A 125 7.41 -29.20 -3.54
CA GLN A 125 6.54 -28.05 -3.85
C GLN A 125 5.03 -28.28 -3.65
N ARG A 126 4.52 -29.46 -3.99
CA ARG A 126 3.10 -29.78 -3.79
C ARG A 126 2.74 -29.89 -2.30
N GLU A 127 3.56 -30.57 -1.52
CA GLU A 127 3.36 -30.79 -0.08
C GLU A 127 3.52 -29.46 0.69
N ILE A 128 4.50 -28.63 0.31
CA ILE A 128 4.67 -27.26 0.81
C ILE A 128 3.38 -26.46 0.67
N ARG A 129 2.76 -26.45 -0.52
CA ARG A 129 1.49 -25.72 -0.75
C ARG A 129 0.34 -26.26 0.11
N GLN A 130 0.26 -27.58 0.29
CA GLN A 130 -0.79 -28.21 1.10
C GLN A 130 -0.64 -27.87 2.58
N VAL A 131 0.57 -27.98 3.13
CA VAL A 131 0.88 -27.65 4.53
C VAL A 131 0.65 -26.16 4.81
N ALA A 132 1.09 -25.27 3.90
CA ALA A 132 0.83 -23.84 3.99
C ALA A 132 -0.67 -23.53 4.00
N SER A 133 -1.44 -24.09 3.08
CA SER A 133 -2.90 -23.87 3.01
C SER A 133 -3.65 -24.40 4.24
N ALA A 134 -3.24 -25.56 4.77
CA ALA A 134 -3.80 -26.11 5.99
C ALA A 134 -3.54 -25.18 7.19
N PHE A 135 -2.32 -24.67 7.33
CA PHE A 135 -1.98 -23.74 8.42
C PHE A 135 -2.68 -22.38 8.27
N GLN A 136 -2.72 -21.83 7.05
CA GLN A 136 -3.50 -20.62 6.74
C GLN A 136 -4.96 -20.77 7.16
N THR A 137 -5.60 -21.89 6.82
CA THR A 137 -7.00 -22.16 7.19
C THR A 137 -7.19 -22.20 8.71
N LYS A 138 -6.26 -22.81 9.45
CA LYS A 138 -6.30 -22.84 10.93
C LYS A 138 -6.15 -21.44 11.53
N VAL A 139 -5.20 -20.64 11.03
CA VAL A 139 -5.03 -19.24 11.46
C VAL A 139 -6.28 -18.43 11.17
N THR A 140 -6.83 -18.48 9.95
CA THR A 140 -8.05 -17.75 9.58
C THR A 140 -9.21 -18.08 10.52
N LYS A 141 -9.49 -19.38 10.75
CA LYS A 141 -10.57 -19.79 11.66
C LYS A 141 -10.36 -19.33 13.10
N SER A 142 -9.11 -19.37 13.58
CA SER A 142 -8.78 -18.85 14.92
C SER A 142 -9.03 -17.35 15.01
N LEU A 143 -8.62 -16.58 13.99
CA LEU A 143 -8.83 -15.14 13.94
C LEU A 143 -10.31 -14.79 13.87
N GLU A 144 -11.10 -15.51 13.07
CA GLU A 144 -12.56 -15.31 12.99
C GLU A 144 -13.22 -15.52 14.35
N GLY A 145 -12.86 -16.61 15.06
CA GLY A 145 -13.36 -16.89 16.39
C GLY A 145 -12.97 -15.83 17.43
N THR A 146 -11.72 -15.36 17.40
CA THR A 146 -11.23 -14.31 18.32
C THR A 146 -11.85 -12.95 18.03
N LEU A 147 -11.91 -12.55 16.75
CA LEU A 147 -12.39 -11.23 16.34
C LEU A 147 -13.93 -11.12 16.33
N ALA A 148 -14.65 -12.23 16.49
CA ALA A 148 -16.11 -12.23 16.66
C ALA A 148 -16.57 -11.58 17.98
N ARG A 149 -15.66 -11.34 18.94
CA ARG A 149 -15.98 -10.76 20.25
C ARG A 149 -15.18 -9.49 20.53
N ALA A 150 -15.81 -8.52 21.19
CA ALA A 150 -15.19 -7.22 21.48
C ALA A 150 -13.97 -7.33 22.42
N ASP A 151 -14.03 -8.22 23.41
CA ASP A 151 -12.91 -8.55 24.30
C ASP A 151 -11.74 -9.19 23.52
N GLY A 152 -12.04 -10.07 22.57
CA GLY A 152 -11.04 -10.66 21.68
C GLY A 152 -10.35 -9.62 20.79
N ILE A 153 -11.09 -8.64 20.26
CA ILE A 153 -10.51 -7.52 19.50
C ILE A 153 -9.50 -6.74 20.35
N GLU A 154 -9.87 -6.36 21.57
CA GLU A 154 -8.98 -5.61 22.46
C GLU A 154 -7.78 -6.45 22.89
N GLN A 155 -7.96 -7.74 23.12
CA GLN A 155 -6.86 -8.65 23.42
C GLN A 155 -5.84 -8.72 22.27
N VAL A 156 -6.29 -8.83 21.02
CA VAL A 156 -5.40 -8.83 19.85
C VAL A 156 -4.65 -7.50 19.75
N ARG A 157 -5.35 -6.36 19.89
CA ARG A 157 -4.73 -5.02 19.90
C ARG A 157 -3.66 -4.90 20.99
N SER A 158 -3.97 -5.35 22.19
CA SER A 158 -3.05 -5.31 23.34
C SER A 158 -1.81 -6.18 23.10
N LYS A 159 -1.99 -7.43 22.64
CA LYS A 159 -0.86 -8.34 22.37
C LYS A 159 0.05 -7.85 21.24
N LEU A 160 -0.52 -7.27 20.17
CA LEU A 160 0.28 -6.75 19.06
C LEU A 160 1.25 -5.63 19.49
N LYS A 161 0.91 -4.84 20.52
CA LYS A 161 1.80 -3.79 21.05
C LYS A 161 3.14 -4.32 21.55
N ALA A 162 3.25 -5.61 21.88
CA ALA A 162 4.52 -6.24 22.25
C ALA A 162 5.49 -6.39 21.06
N TYR A 163 4.99 -6.33 19.83
CA TYR A 163 5.75 -6.62 18.60
C TYR A 163 5.92 -5.41 17.69
N THR A 164 5.07 -4.39 17.83
CA THR A 164 5.08 -3.20 16.97
C THR A 164 4.49 -2.00 17.69
N ALA A 165 5.04 -0.82 17.37
CA ALA A 165 4.47 0.45 17.79
C ALA A 165 3.41 0.97 16.79
N SER A 166 3.26 0.31 15.64
CA SER A 166 2.34 0.76 14.59
C SER A 166 0.89 0.39 14.92
N PRO A 167 -0.01 1.38 15.04
CA PRO A 167 -1.43 1.11 15.28
C PRO A 167 -2.11 0.43 14.08
N SER A 168 -1.56 0.56 12.87
CA SER A 168 -2.12 -0.01 11.64
C SER A 168 -2.01 -1.53 11.55
N VAL A 169 -1.16 -2.16 12.36
CA VAL A 169 -0.90 -3.61 12.27
C VAL A 169 -2.14 -4.42 12.64
N PHE A 170 -2.98 -3.92 13.55
CA PHE A 170 -4.26 -4.56 13.84
C PHE A 170 -5.16 -4.59 12.60
N ASP A 171 -5.29 -3.47 11.88
CA ASP A 171 -6.08 -3.42 10.66
C ASP A 171 -5.50 -4.35 9.59
N ASP A 172 -4.18 -4.46 9.51
CA ASP A 172 -3.51 -5.41 8.62
C ASP A 172 -3.72 -6.87 9.02
N VAL A 173 -3.88 -7.21 10.31
CA VAL A 173 -4.33 -8.55 10.74
C VAL A 173 -5.73 -8.84 10.23
N VAL A 174 -6.65 -7.88 10.35
CA VAL A 174 -8.03 -8.03 9.85
C VAL A 174 -8.03 -8.22 8.33
N LYS A 175 -7.24 -7.44 7.60
CA LYS A 175 -7.08 -7.58 6.15
C LYS A 175 -6.46 -8.91 5.76
N LEU A 176 -5.41 -9.35 6.46
CA LEU A 176 -4.77 -10.65 6.23
C LEU A 176 -5.79 -11.77 6.40
N MET A 177 -6.59 -11.74 7.47
CA MET A 177 -7.65 -12.72 7.70
C MET A 177 -8.63 -12.76 6.52
N LYS A 178 -9.17 -11.60 6.10
CA LYS A 178 -10.11 -11.50 4.98
C LYS A 178 -9.49 -11.99 3.66
N ALA A 179 -8.26 -11.61 3.37
CA ALA A 179 -7.55 -12.04 2.16
C ALA A 179 -7.25 -13.54 2.17
N LEU A 180 -6.85 -14.12 3.31
CA LEU A 180 -6.63 -15.58 3.44
C LEU A 180 -7.93 -16.39 3.34
N ARG A 181 -9.05 -15.82 3.79
CA ARG A 181 -10.39 -16.41 3.64
C ARG A 181 -10.80 -16.46 2.18
N ALA A 182 -10.60 -15.37 1.44
CA ALA A 182 -10.94 -15.25 0.02
C ALA A 182 -9.82 -15.71 -0.94
N ARG A 183 -8.77 -16.40 -0.44
CA ARG A 183 -7.53 -16.64 -1.19
C ARG A 183 -7.73 -17.37 -2.52
N ASP A 184 -8.61 -18.36 -2.56
CA ASP A 184 -8.82 -19.18 -3.77
C ASP A 184 -9.57 -18.37 -4.83
N GLU A 185 -10.49 -17.51 -4.39
CA GLU A 185 -11.30 -16.66 -5.26
C GLU A 185 -10.50 -15.46 -5.77
N LEU A 186 -9.62 -14.91 -4.94
CA LEU A 186 -8.63 -13.91 -5.34
C LEU A 186 -7.61 -14.50 -6.31
N ALA A 187 -7.16 -15.74 -6.12
CA ALA A 187 -6.26 -16.42 -7.06
C ALA A 187 -6.93 -16.61 -8.44
N LYS A 188 -8.16 -17.15 -8.48
CA LYS A 188 -8.93 -17.28 -9.73
C LYS A 188 -9.16 -15.93 -10.41
N PHE A 189 -9.46 -14.88 -9.63
CA PHE A 189 -9.59 -13.53 -10.17
C PHE A 189 -8.26 -13.04 -10.75
N ALA A 190 -7.14 -13.21 -10.04
CA ALA A 190 -5.81 -12.83 -10.50
C ALA A 190 -5.42 -13.54 -11.81
N ASP A 191 -5.71 -14.84 -11.93
CA ASP A 191 -5.45 -15.65 -13.13
C ASP A 191 -6.29 -15.20 -14.34
N SER A 192 -7.43 -14.54 -14.09
CA SER A 192 -8.27 -13.96 -15.16
C SER A 192 -7.77 -12.61 -15.67
N LEU A 193 -6.82 -11.98 -14.97
CA LEU A 193 -6.26 -10.68 -15.35
C LEU A 193 -5.09 -10.86 -16.32
N PRO A 194 -4.94 -9.98 -17.32
CA PRO A 194 -3.70 -9.90 -18.07
C PRO A 194 -2.51 -9.59 -17.17
N ASP A 195 -1.33 -10.11 -17.50
CA ASP A 195 -0.12 -9.86 -16.70
C ASP A 195 0.24 -8.39 -16.59
N ARG A 196 -0.04 -7.63 -17.64
CA ARG A 196 0.09 -6.18 -17.69
C ARG A 196 -1.00 -5.58 -18.58
N ILE A 197 -1.57 -4.47 -18.12
CA ILE A 197 -2.59 -3.70 -18.82
C ILE A 197 -1.97 -2.35 -19.21
N ALA A 198 -1.55 -2.22 -20.46
CA ALA A 198 -0.88 -1.03 -20.97
C ALA A 198 -1.84 0.16 -21.14
N GLU A 199 -3.04 -0.11 -21.65
CA GLU A 199 -4.09 0.87 -21.87
C GLU A 199 -5.35 0.45 -21.09
N PHE A 200 -5.91 1.38 -20.34
CA PHE A 200 -7.11 1.14 -19.53
C PHE A 200 -8.28 1.99 -20.03
N ASP A 201 -8.63 1.80 -21.29
CA ASP A 201 -9.69 2.52 -22.01
C ASP A 201 -11.11 2.06 -21.63
N ASP A 202 -12.14 2.61 -22.29
CA ASP A 202 -13.53 2.32 -21.91
C ASP A 202 -13.94 0.84 -22.10
N PRO A 203 -13.56 0.15 -23.19
CA PRO A 203 -13.68 -1.30 -23.30
C PRO A 203 -13.02 -2.06 -22.14
N GLN A 204 -11.76 -1.74 -21.81
CA GLN A 204 -11.03 -2.45 -20.77
C GLN A 204 -11.63 -2.18 -19.37
N VAL A 205 -12.09 -0.95 -19.10
CA VAL A 205 -12.80 -0.58 -17.87
C VAL A 205 -14.08 -1.41 -17.73
N LYS A 206 -14.90 -1.53 -18.79
CA LYS A 206 -16.11 -2.36 -18.78
C LYS A 206 -15.78 -3.83 -18.53
N LYS A 207 -14.74 -4.36 -19.18
CA LYS A 207 -14.29 -5.74 -18.98
C LYS A 207 -13.91 -6.00 -17.51
N MET A 208 -13.12 -5.10 -16.90
CA MET A 208 -12.72 -5.25 -15.50
C MET A 208 -13.91 -5.09 -14.54
N ALA A 209 -14.83 -4.16 -14.81
CA ALA A 209 -16.05 -4.00 -14.02
C ALA A 209 -16.89 -5.29 -14.01
N LEU A 210 -17.04 -5.97 -15.15
CA LEU A 210 -17.76 -7.25 -15.22
C LEU A 210 -17.10 -8.35 -14.36
N LEU A 211 -15.77 -8.45 -14.39
CA LEU A 211 -15.04 -9.42 -13.55
C LEU A 211 -15.21 -9.10 -12.06
N LEU A 212 -15.09 -7.82 -11.70
CA LEU A 212 -15.27 -7.35 -10.33
C LEU A 212 -16.71 -7.54 -9.84
N ASP A 213 -17.70 -7.36 -10.70
CA ASP A 213 -19.11 -7.64 -10.39
C ASP A 213 -19.36 -9.12 -10.13
N GLY A 214 -18.74 -9.99 -10.92
CA GLY A 214 -18.77 -11.44 -10.72
C GLY A 214 -18.18 -11.84 -9.36
N LEU A 215 -17.03 -11.25 -8.99
CA LEU A 215 -16.42 -11.48 -7.68
C LEU A 215 -17.29 -10.90 -6.55
N ARG A 216 -17.75 -9.66 -6.67
CA ARG A 216 -18.56 -8.97 -5.67
C ARG A 216 -19.82 -9.73 -5.30
N LYS A 217 -20.48 -10.40 -6.27
CA LYS A 217 -21.66 -11.23 -6.02
C LYS A 217 -21.38 -12.47 -5.16
N LYS A 218 -20.16 -13.00 -5.22
CA LYS A 218 -19.74 -14.20 -4.48
C LYS A 218 -19.10 -13.83 -3.14
N GLU A 219 -18.13 -12.92 -3.19
CA GLU A 219 -17.26 -12.54 -2.08
C GLU A 219 -17.09 -11.01 -2.04
N PRO A 220 -18.07 -10.25 -1.48
CA PRO A 220 -18.02 -8.79 -1.42
C PRO A 220 -16.78 -8.25 -0.70
N GLU A 221 -16.33 -8.93 0.36
CA GLU A 221 -15.16 -8.53 1.15
C GLU A 221 -13.83 -8.73 0.39
N ALA A 222 -13.82 -9.46 -0.72
CA ALA A 222 -12.64 -9.64 -1.56
C ALA A 222 -12.40 -8.48 -2.53
N VAL A 223 -13.42 -7.62 -2.76
CA VAL A 223 -13.39 -6.55 -3.77
C VAL A 223 -12.24 -5.55 -3.55
N PRO A 224 -11.95 -5.05 -2.33
CA PRO A 224 -10.83 -4.14 -2.12
C PRO A 224 -9.47 -4.74 -2.52
N PHE A 225 -9.27 -6.03 -2.27
CA PHE A 225 -8.04 -6.73 -2.66
C PHE A 225 -7.99 -6.93 -4.18
N ALA A 226 -9.11 -7.30 -4.81
CA ALA A 226 -9.20 -7.43 -6.26
C ALA A 226 -8.92 -6.10 -6.99
N LEU A 227 -9.41 -4.97 -6.48
CA LEU A 227 -9.08 -3.65 -7.01
C LEU A 227 -7.58 -3.34 -6.87
N THR A 228 -6.95 -3.75 -5.76
CA THR A 228 -5.50 -3.62 -5.57
C THR A 228 -4.72 -4.46 -6.60
N LEU A 229 -5.18 -5.68 -6.90
CA LEU A 229 -4.61 -6.51 -7.96
C LEU A 229 -4.73 -5.85 -9.34
N VAL A 230 -5.92 -5.33 -9.67
CA VAL A 230 -6.13 -4.58 -10.93
C VAL A 230 -5.16 -3.39 -11.01
N ALA A 231 -5.08 -2.58 -9.95
CA ALA A 231 -4.19 -1.42 -9.90
C ALA A 231 -2.72 -1.81 -10.14
N LYS A 232 -2.25 -2.95 -9.61
CA LYS A 232 -0.88 -3.45 -9.83
C LYS A 232 -0.61 -3.95 -11.25
N ARG A 233 -1.63 -4.37 -11.99
CA ARG A 233 -1.50 -4.81 -13.38
C ARG A 233 -1.49 -3.63 -14.37
N LEU A 234 -2.00 -2.47 -13.98
CA LEU A 234 -2.02 -1.27 -14.82
C LEU A 234 -0.61 -0.70 -15.01
N LYS A 235 -0.32 -0.23 -16.23
CA LYS A 235 0.87 0.60 -16.49
C LYS A 235 0.87 1.85 -15.62
N GLU A 236 -0.30 2.46 -15.47
CA GLU A 236 -0.54 3.63 -14.64
C GLU A 236 -1.54 3.25 -13.53
N PRO A 237 -1.07 2.85 -12.33
CA PRO A 237 -1.93 2.32 -11.25
C PRO A 237 -3.06 3.26 -10.84
N TRP A 238 -2.87 4.57 -11.00
CA TRP A 238 -3.88 5.57 -10.70
C TRP A 238 -5.11 5.46 -11.61
N GLN A 239 -4.99 4.87 -12.80
CA GLN A 239 -6.11 4.73 -13.73
C GLN A 239 -7.23 3.83 -13.19
N VAL A 240 -7.01 3.10 -12.09
CA VAL A 240 -8.04 2.33 -11.40
C VAL A 240 -9.25 3.19 -11.00
N MET A 241 -9.08 4.49 -10.76
CA MET A 241 -10.21 5.43 -10.51
C MET A 241 -11.22 5.52 -11.66
N ARG A 242 -10.84 5.08 -12.86
CA ARG A 242 -11.76 5.02 -14.01
C ARG A 242 -12.92 4.07 -13.75
N LEU A 243 -12.75 3.06 -12.90
CA LEU A 243 -13.84 2.14 -12.52
C LEU A 243 -14.99 2.91 -11.84
N ALA A 244 -14.68 3.79 -10.87
CA ALA A 244 -15.69 4.63 -10.23
C ALA A 244 -16.23 5.72 -11.17
N THR A 245 -15.33 6.50 -11.78
CA THR A 245 -15.71 7.69 -12.55
C THR A 245 -16.49 7.36 -13.84
N LYS A 246 -16.32 6.16 -14.40
CA LYS A 246 -17.12 5.69 -15.56
C LYS A 246 -18.43 5.02 -15.15
N ALA A 247 -18.52 4.52 -13.92
CA ALA A 247 -19.76 3.95 -13.38
C ALA A 247 -20.70 5.02 -12.81
N ALA A 248 -20.16 6.19 -12.45
CA ALA A 248 -20.92 7.33 -11.97
C ALA A 248 -21.88 7.91 -13.04
N ARG A 249 -23.02 8.44 -12.60
CA ARG A 249 -24.03 9.05 -13.48
C ARG A 249 -23.51 10.36 -14.11
N THR A 250 -22.82 11.15 -13.30
CA THR A 250 -22.12 12.37 -13.74
C THR A 250 -20.73 12.42 -13.11
N LYS A 251 -19.94 13.44 -13.47
CA LYS A 251 -18.62 13.69 -12.88
C LYS A 251 -18.70 14.37 -11.51
N ASN A 252 -19.88 14.82 -11.07
CA ASN A 252 -20.01 15.45 -9.76
C ASN A 252 -19.56 14.48 -8.66
N VAL A 253 -18.80 14.99 -7.69
CA VAL A 253 -18.26 14.17 -6.60
C VAL A 253 -19.32 13.34 -5.89
N ALA A 254 -20.53 13.88 -5.68
CA ALA A 254 -21.65 13.15 -5.06
C ALA A 254 -22.06 11.88 -5.85
N ASP A 255 -22.09 11.96 -7.18
CA ASP A 255 -22.40 10.81 -8.04
C ASP A 255 -21.26 9.80 -8.09
N VAL A 256 -20.00 10.27 -8.02
CA VAL A 256 -18.81 9.39 -7.97
C VAL A 256 -18.73 8.66 -6.63
N VAL A 257 -19.08 9.30 -5.52
CA VAL A 257 -19.18 8.68 -4.19
C VAL A 257 -20.23 7.58 -4.18
N ALA A 258 -21.38 7.79 -4.82
CA ALA A 258 -22.45 6.80 -4.91
C ALA A 258 -22.17 5.68 -5.93
N ALA A 259 -21.13 5.81 -6.76
CA ALA A 259 -20.83 4.86 -7.82
C ALA A 259 -20.25 3.54 -7.28
N PRO A 260 -20.47 2.41 -7.98
CA PRO A 260 -19.70 1.20 -7.75
C PRO A 260 -18.19 1.47 -7.78
N TYR A 261 -17.46 0.84 -6.87
CA TYR A 261 -16.00 0.97 -6.76
C TYR A 261 -15.49 2.38 -6.43
N ALA A 262 -16.33 3.24 -5.82
CA ALA A 262 -15.92 4.55 -5.31
C ALA A 262 -14.64 4.50 -4.43
N MET A 263 -14.40 3.39 -3.72
CA MET A 263 -13.17 3.14 -2.94
C MET A 263 -11.87 3.23 -3.77
N THR A 264 -11.95 3.14 -5.10
CA THR A 264 -10.80 3.37 -5.98
C THR A 264 -10.29 4.81 -5.90
N ILE A 265 -11.11 5.80 -5.53
CA ILE A 265 -10.65 7.19 -5.36
C ILE A 265 -9.72 7.30 -4.14
N PRO A 266 -10.11 6.88 -2.92
CA PRO A 266 -9.17 6.76 -1.79
C PRO A 266 -7.91 5.95 -2.12
N MET A 267 -8.01 4.84 -2.86
CA MET A 267 -6.82 4.06 -3.26
C MET A 267 -5.83 4.87 -4.10
N VAL A 268 -6.31 5.76 -4.97
CA VAL A 268 -5.43 6.66 -5.75
C VAL A 268 -4.83 7.75 -4.87
N LEU A 269 -5.57 8.25 -3.86
CA LEU A 269 -5.02 9.17 -2.87
C LEU A 269 -3.92 8.49 -2.02
N ASP A 270 -4.09 7.22 -1.66
CA ASP A 270 -3.02 6.44 -1.01
C ASP A 270 -1.78 6.33 -1.90
N GLN A 271 -1.95 6.14 -3.23
CA GLN A 271 -0.83 6.11 -4.17
C GLN A 271 -0.10 7.46 -4.28
N LEU A 272 -0.83 8.58 -4.14
CA LEU A 272 -0.23 9.91 -4.08
C LEU A 272 0.61 10.09 -2.80
N GLU A 273 0.15 9.59 -1.66
CA GLU A 273 0.92 9.59 -0.41
C GLU A 273 2.20 8.76 -0.53
N ASP A 274 2.12 7.56 -1.13
CA ASP A 274 3.31 6.74 -1.39
C ASP A 274 4.33 7.48 -2.27
N LYS A 275 3.84 8.17 -3.32
CA LYS A 275 4.71 8.97 -4.20
C LYS A 275 5.31 10.16 -3.48
N ARG A 276 4.55 10.85 -2.62
CA ARG A 276 5.08 11.95 -1.78
C ARG A 276 6.19 11.45 -0.87
N LEU A 277 6.04 10.26 -0.31
CA LEU A 277 7.03 9.63 0.54
C LEU A 277 8.29 9.22 -0.23
N ALA A 278 8.11 8.62 -1.41
CA ALA A 278 9.22 8.31 -2.31
C ALA A 278 9.95 9.59 -2.78
N LEU A 279 9.23 10.68 -3.02
CA LEU A 279 9.81 11.99 -3.35
C LEU A 279 10.69 12.49 -2.20
N ARG A 280 10.20 12.42 -0.95
CA ARG A 280 10.98 12.78 0.24
C ARG A 280 12.30 12.01 0.30
N MET A 281 12.25 10.69 0.10
CA MET A 281 13.43 9.84 0.11
C MET A 281 14.38 10.17 -1.05
N ALA A 282 13.87 10.47 -2.24
CA ALA A 282 14.67 10.86 -3.39
C ALA A 282 15.40 12.18 -3.13
N LEU A 283 14.70 13.18 -2.59
CA LEU A 283 15.28 14.48 -2.22
C LEU A 283 16.37 14.32 -1.15
N LYS A 284 16.08 13.61 -0.06
CA LYS A 284 17.05 13.36 1.03
C LYS A 284 18.35 12.70 0.54
N ASN A 285 18.26 11.84 -0.47
CA ASN A 285 19.40 11.12 -1.04
C ASN A 285 20.01 11.82 -2.26
N ASN A 286 19.70 13.10 -2.49
CA ASN A 286 20.18 13.92 -3.62
C ASN A 286 19.90 13.28 -5.00
N ARG A 287 18.83 12.49 -5.14
CA ARG A 287 18.42 11.85 -6.40
C ARG A 287 17.49 12.76 -7.19
N VAL A 288 18.03 13.87 -7.69
CA VAL A 288 17.26 14.98 -8.29
C VAL A 288 16.45 14.53 -9.52
N VAL A 289 17.01 13.67 -10.39
CA VAL A 289 16.30 13.17 -11.58
C VAL A 289 15.09 12.32 -11.19
N THR A 290 15.27 11.38 -10.25
CA THR A 290 14.18 10.55 -9.73
C THR A 290 13.13 11.41 -9.03
N ALA A 291 13.54 12.41 -8.25
CA ALA A 291 12.62 13.35 -7.62
C ALA A 291 11.76 14.11 -8.64
N LYS A 292 12.36 14.57 -9.75
CA LYS A 292 11.64 15.22 -10.85
C LYS A 292 10.60 14.31 -11.49
N GLU A 293 10.95 13.05 -11.76
CA GLU A 293 10.03 12.06 -12.35
C GLU A 293 8.85 11.77 -11.41
N ILE A 294 9.12 11.56 -10.12
CA ILE A 294 8.08 11.34 -9.10
C ILE A 294 7.17 12.57 -9.00
N LEU A 295 7.75 13.78 -8.95
CA LEU A 295 6.99 15.03 -8.86
C LEU A 295 6.09 15.25 -10.08
N THR A 296 6.58 14.92 -11.28
CA THR A 296 5.79 14.95 -12.52
C THR A 296 4.58 14.02 -12.40
N SER A 297 4.80 12.78 -11.96
CA SER A 297 3.74 11.79 -11.76
C SER A 297 2.72 12.24 -10.71
N ILE A 298 3.14 12.91 -9.63
CA ILE A 298 2.22 13.49 -8.63
C ILE A 298 1.30 14.52 -9.28
N TYR A 299 1.84 15.44 -10.08
CA TYR A 299 1.04 16.48 -10.75
C TYR A 299 0.12 15.92 -11.83
N GLU A 300 0.54 14.88 -12.56
CA GLU A 300 -0.31 14.18 -13.51
C GLU A 300 -1.53 13.53 -12.83
N ILE A 301 -1.32 12.92 -11.65
CA ILE A 301 -2.41 12.31 -10.88
C ILE A 301 -3.33 13.39 -10.29
N GLU A 302 -2.79 14.48 -9.71
CA GLU A 302 -3.58 15.64 -9.24
C GLU A 302 -4.51 16.14 -10.35
N TYR A 303 -3.94 16.39 -11.54
CA TYR A 303 -4.69 16.83 -12.71
C TYR A 303 -5.73 15.79 -13.16
N ALA A 304 -5.35 14.51 -13.20
CA ALA A 304 -6.23 13.44 -13.65
C ALA A 304 -7.46 13.28 -12.75
N ILE A 305 -7.31 13.50 -11.43
CA ILE A 305 -8.41 13.52 -10.46
C ILE A 305 -9.31 14.73 -10.72
N GLN A 306 -8.74 15.94 -10.77
CA GLN A 306 -9.48 17.20 -10.95
C GLN A 306 -10.27 17.25 -12.27
N VAL A 307 -9.79 16.60 -13.34
CA VAL A 307 -10.49 16.55 -14.63
C VAL A 307 -11.63 15.53 -14.62
N ARG A 308 -11.55 14.49 -13.79
CA ARG A 308 -12.53 13.39 -13.79
C ARG A 308 -13.63 13.55 -12.74
N ILE A 309 -13.39 14.36 -11.71
CA ILE A 309 -14.30 14.56 -10.59
C ILE A 309 -14.53 16.07 -10.43
N ASP A 310 -15.73 16.50 -10.79
CA ASP A 310 -16.17 17.89 -10.63
C ASP A 310 -16.53 18.14 -9.16
N ARG A 311 -16.21 19.35 -8.68
CA ARG A 311 -16.47 19.81 -7.30
C ARG A 311 -15.81 18.93 -6.22
N ILE A 312 -14.68 18.30 -6.54
CA ILE A 312 -13.97 17.45 -5.60
C ILE A 312 -13.55 18.21 -4.33
N GLU A 313 -13.27 19.50 -4.45
CA GLU A 313 -12.94 20.42 -3.36
C GLU A 313 -14.00 20.51 -2.26
N GLU A 314 -15.24 20.11 -2.55
CA GLU A 314 -16.35 20.12 -1.59
C GLU A 314 -16.46 18.80 -0.79
N SER A 315 -15.49 17.90 -0.94
CA SER A 315 -15.52 16.57 -0.31
C SER A 315 -14.27 16.29 0.53
N ASP A 316 -14.36 15.28 1.40
CA ASP A 316 -13.22 14.77 2.16
C ASP A 316 -12.06 14.31 1.25
N TRP A 317 -12.38 13.82 0.05
CA TRP A 317 -11.36 13.46 -0.96
C TRP A 317 -10.60 14.69 -1.45
N GLY A 318 -11.29 15.82 -1.64
CA GLY A 318 -10.68 17.09 -2.01
C GLY A 318 -9.80 17.65 -0.91
N ALA A 319 -10.30 17.65 0.33
CA ALA A 319 -9.52 18.07 1.50
C ALA A 319 -8.24 17.23 1.67
N ARG A 320 -8.33 15.91 1.49
CA ARG A 320 -7.16 15.01 1.52
C ARG A 320 -6.20 15.30 0.38
N LEU A 321 -6.68 15.47 -0.85
CA LEU A 321 -5.85 15.84 -2.00
C LEU A 321 -5.10 17.16 -1.74
N GLU A 322 -5.79 18.18 -1.25
CA GLU A 322 -5.19 19.48 -0.93
C GLU A 322 -4.11 19.37 0.14
N ALA A 323 -4.33 18.57 1.19
CA ALA A 323 -3.35 18.32 2.24
C ALA A 323 -2.07 17.65 1.68
N ILE A 324 -2.23 16.62 0.83
CA ILE A 324 -1.11 15.93 0.16
C ILE A 324 -0.33 16.92 -0.71
N MET A 325 -1.02 17.72 -1.52
CA MET A 325 -0.40 18.66 -2.44
C MET A 325 0.31 19.81 -1.72
N THR A 326 -0.27 20.30 -0.62
CA THR A 326 0.35 21.33 0.25
C THR A 326 1.61 20.80 0.92
N SER A 327 1.58 19.57 1.43
CA SER A 327 2.74 18.90 2.02
C SER A 327 3.85 18.68 0.99
N THR A 328 3.48 18.28 -0.23
CA THR A 328 4.41 18.11 -1.36
C THR A 328 5.08 19.43 -1.72
N ASP A 329 4.31 20.52 -1.85
CA ASP A 329 4.84 21.84 -2.20
C ASP A 329 5.82 22.35 -1.13
N ARG A 330 5.46 22.26 0.15
CA ARG A 330 6.34 22.65 1.26
C ARG A 330 7.68 21.92 1.22
N MET A 331 7.67 20.62 0.94
CA MET A 331 8.88 19.81 0.85
C MET A 331 9.76 20.21 -0.33
N VAL A 332 9.17 20.41 -1.52
CA VAL A 332 9.91 20.84 -2.72
C VAL A 332 10.49 22.23 -2.52
N GLN A 333 9.73 23.17 -1.94
CA GLN A 333 10.21 24.52 -1.65
C GLN A 333 11.35 24.54 -0.62
N ALA A 334 11.30 23.67 0.40
CA ALA A 334 12.39 23.54 1.35
C ALA A 334 13.69 23.08 0.67
N GLU A 335 13.59 22.12 -0.26
CA GLU A 335 14.75 21.63 -0.99
C GLU A 335 15.31 22.67 -1.97
N ILE A 336 14.44 23.37 -2.71
CA ILE A 336 14.85 24.45 -3.62
C ILE A 336 15.58 25.56 -2.87
N LYS A 337 15.10 25.93 -1.67
CA LYS A 337 15.79 26.92 -0.83
C LYS A 337 17.14 26.43 -0.33
N ARG A 338 17.30 25.13 -0.13
CA ARG A 338 18.54 24.52 0.38
C ARG A 338 19.61 24.42 -0.69
N PHE A 339 19.24 24.07 -1.93
CA PHE A 339 20.15 23.90 -3.07
C PHE A 339 19.65 24.62 -4.33
N PRO A 340 19.56 25.97 -4.31
CA PRO A 340 18.93 26.74 -5.38
C PRO A 340 19.58 26.53 -6.75
N ASP A 341 20.91 26.46 -6.81
CA ASP A 341 21.66 26.33 -8.06
C ASP A 341 21.56 24.91 -8.65
N GLU A 342 21.46 23.88 -7.80
CA GLU A 342 21.44 22.48 -8.21
C GLU A 342 20.04 21.99 -8.62
N VAL A 343 19.01 22.37 -7.85
CA VAL A 343 17.65 21.83 -8.02
C VAL A 343 16.63 22.86 -8.48
N GLY A 344 16.89 24.16 -8.35
CA GLY A 344 15.91 25.21 -8.60
C GLY A 344 15.37 25.19 -10.03
N HIS A 345 16.25 25.01 -11.01
CA HIS A 345 15.86 24.94 -12.43
C HIS A 345 15.14 23.63 -12.80
N VAL A 346 15.36 22.55 -12.03
CA VAL A 346 14.76 21.23 -12.28
C VAL A 346 13.38 21.13 -11.61
N LEU A 347 13.32 21.37 -10.30
CA LEU A 347 12.15 21.18 -9.45
C LEU A 347 11.25 22.41 -9.38
N GLY A 348 11.81 23.61 -9.52
CA GLY A 348 11.07 24.88 -9.52
C GLY A 348 10.45 25.24 -10.88
N SER A 349 10.63 24.40 -11.90
CA SER A 349 10.13 24.68 -13.23
C SER A 349 8.60 24.63 -13.29
N ASN A 350 7.96 25.75 -13.63
CA ASN A 350 6.52 25.83 -13.89
C ASN A 350 6.05 24.86 -14.99
N ARG A 351 6.97 24.36 -15.83
CA ARG A 351 6.66 23.33 -16.84
C ARG A 351 6.27 21.98 -16.23
N LEU A 352 6.75 21.68 -15.01
CA LEU A 352 6.34 20.48 -14.28
C LEU A 352 4.86 20.54 -13.88
N ARG A 353 4.36 21.73 -13.56
CA ARG A 353 2.93 22.01 -13.42
C ARG A 353 2.33 22.49 -14.76
N GLY A 354 2.61 21.78 -15.85
CA GLY A 354 2.14 22.16 -17.20
C GLY A 354 0.64 22.45 -17.27
N HIS A 355 -0.17 21.81 -16.43
CA HIS A 355 -1.62 22.00 -16.35
C HIS A 355 -2.08 23.23 -15.54
N ARG A 356 -1.20 23.89 -14.75
CA ARG A 356 -1.47 25.20 -14.12
C ARG A 356 -1.03 26.39 -14.98
N SER A 357 -0.35 26.15 -16.10
CA SER A 357 -0.04 27.22 -17.06
C SER A 357 -1.34 27.82 -17.63
N LEU A 358 -1.29 29.06 -18.14
CA LEU A 358 -2.42 29.72 -18.79
C LEU A 358 -3.05 28.84 -19.88
N SER A 359 -2.25 28.07 -20.64
CA SER A 359 -2.74 27.11 -21.64
C SER A 359 -3.43 25.89 -21.01
N GLY A 360 -2.97 25.39 -19.87
CA GLY A 360 -3.63 24.33 -19.10
C GLY A 360 -4.99 24.76 -18.53
N ARG A 361 -5.07 26.00 -18.00
CA ARG A 361 -6.33 26.61 -17.56
C ARG A 361 -7.28 26.90 -18.73
N LEU A 362 -6.77 27.33 -19.87
CA LEU A 362 -7.55 27.52 -21.09
C LEU A 362 -8.04 26.18 -21.66
N THR A 363 -7.27 25.10 -21.55
CA THR A 363 -7.70 23.75 -21.95
C THR A 363 -8.78 23.23 -21.01
N TYR A 364 -8.64 23.44 -19.70
CA TYR A 364 -9.67 23.12 -18.71
C TYR A 364 -10.95 23.92 -18.94
N LEU A 365 -10.87 25.23 -19.23
CA LEU A 365 -12.01 26.10 -19.52
C LEU A 365 -12.67 25.79 -20.88
N ALA A 366 -11.87 25.56 -21.93
CA ALA A 366 -12.38 25.16 -23.25
C ALA A 366 -13.06 23.80 -23.21
N TRP A 367 -12.56 22.87 -22.38
CA TRP A 367 -13.18 21.57 -22.17
C TRP A 367 -14.44 21.67 -21.30
N LYS A 368 -14.43 22.44 -20.21
CA LYS A 368 -15.60 22.74 -19.37
C LYS A 368 -16.72 23.40 -20.17
N GLY A 369 -16.39 24.31 -21.08
CA GLY A 369 -17.33 24.92 -22.02
C GLY A 369 -17.92 23.92 -23.02
N ARG A 370 -17.12 23.00 -23.56
CA ARG A 370 -17.58 21.96 -24.49
C ARG A 370 -18.49 20.92 -23.82
N ASP A 371 -18.23 20.59 -22.56
CA ASP A 371 -19.08 19.66 -21.79
C ASP A 371 -20.38 20.31 -21.31
N ALA A 372 -20.37 21.59 -20.90
CA ALA A 372 -21.62 22.31 -20.61
C ALA A 372 -22.60 22.30 -21.81
N ILE A 373 -22.05 22.44 -23.03
CA ILE A 373 -22.82 22.34 -24.27
C ILE A 373 -23.33 20.91 -24.51
N LYS A 374 -22.51 19.86 -24.27
CA LYS A 374 -22.95 18.46 -24.41
C LYS A 374 -24.00 18.05 -23.38
N THR A 375 -23.92 18.54 -22.15
CA THR A 375 -24.89 18.27 -21.10
C THR A 375 -26.21 19.00 -21.38
N ALA A 376 -26.16 20.24 -21.88
CA ALA A 376 -27.33 20.99 -22.36
C ALA A 376 -28.00 20.34 -23.58
N LEU A 377 -27.23 19.74 -24.49
CA LEU A 377 -27.74 18.99 -25.64
C LEU A 377 -28.40 17.66 -25.22
N ARG A 378 -27.94 17.02 -24.14
CA ARG A 378 -28.55 15.81 -23.59
C ARG A 378 -29.85 16.07 -22.82
N SER A 379 -30.00 17.25 -22.22
CA SER A 379 -31.22 17.66 -21.52
C SER A 379 -32.31 18.22 -22.43
N THR A 380 -32.00 18.53 -23.69
CA THR A 380 -32.97 19.05 -24.69
C THR A 380 -33.52 17.98 -25.64
N THR A 381 -32.96 16.76 -25.62
CA THR A 381 -33.46 15.60 -26.36
C THR A 381 -34.09 14.52 -25.46
N GLY A 382 -34.56 14.91 -24.26
CA GLY A 382 -35.25 14.04 -23.31
C GLY A 382 -36.74 14.33 -23.26
#